data_AF-A0A4Y8LA16-F1
#
_entry.id   AF-A0A4Y8LA16-F1
#
_cell.length_a   1.000
_cell.length_b   1.000
_cell.length_c   1.000
_cell.angle_alpha   90.00
_cell.angle_beta   90.00
_cell.angle_gamma   90.00
#
_symmetry.space_group_name_H-M   'P 1'
#
loop_
_entity.id
_entity.type
_entity.pdbx_description
1 polymer ?
#
loop_
_entity_poly.entity_id
_entity_poly.type
_entity_poly.pdbx_seq_one_letter_code
_entity_poly.pdbx_strand_id
1 'polypeptide(L)'
;MDVVIVSKTRMSKAICVGGVLANGKFVRLLDSNGYNQSIDTELNIGDVYTITFEERQQRRPPHTEDILIFSKIYRFSFESVERMVFYLRNKLNINIWKGNIDSIFDSKLQWTNGNNGSGYVSELGEIPNQSTGFWILDRNLIRNDFNEKIRYKYQFLASSSNHEIDLIRKSLQTKYIPYVGLQEPLTIIEKGTLVRLSLARWWSPNNDEERCYLQLSGWY
;
A
#
# COMPACT_ATOMS: atom_id res chain seq x y z
N MET A 1 -4.42 -3.27 22.80
CA MET A 1 -4.08 -1.95 22.22
C MET A 1 -5.14 -1.62 21.18
N ASP A 2 -5.45 -0.34 20.99
CA ASP A 2 -6.41 0.07 19.96
C ASP A 2 -5.78 0.03 18.57
N VAL A 3 -6.59 -0.35 17.58
CA VAL A 3 -6.24 -0.40 16.17
C VAL A 3 -7.33 0.26 15.35
N VAL A 4 -6.94 1.17 14.45
CA VAL A 4 -7.80 1.72 13.41
C VAL A 4 -7.68 0.85 12.18
N ILE A 5 -8.78 0.30 11.68
CA ILE A 5 -8.79 -0.46 10.43
C ILE A 5 -8.73 0.52 9.27
N VAL A 6 -7.71 0.38 8.43
CA VAL A 6 -7.47 1.33 7.33
C VAL A 6 -7.63 0.69 5.96
N SER A 7 -7.44 -0.62 5.80
CA SER A 7 -7.52 -1.24 4.47
C SER A 7 -8.09 -2.65 4.50
N LYS A 8 -8.82 -3.01 3.44
CA LYS A 8 -9.22 -4.37 3.10
C LYS A 8 -8.84 -4.62 1.65
N THR A 9 -8.08 -5.67 1.38
CA THR A 9 -7.71 -6.08 0.02
C THR A 9 -8.17 -7.49 -0.26
N ARG A 10 -8.69 -7.72 -1.47
CA ARG A 10 -9.15 -9.04 -1.89
C ARG A 10 -7.96 -9.93 -2.18
N MET A 11 -7.91 -11.07 -1.51
CA MET A 11 -7.08 -12.21 -1.91
C MET A 11 -7.97 -13.28 -2.54
N SER A 12 -7.39 -14.38 -3.02
CA SER A 12 -8.15 -15.45 -3.70
C SER A 12 -9.35 -15.97 -2.88
N LYS A 13 -9.15 -16.28 -1.60
CA LYS A 13 -10.20 -16.84 -0.71
C LYS A 13 -10.28 -16.16 0.66
N ALA A 14 -9.67 -14.99 0.79
CA ALA A 14 -9.52 -14.29 2.07
C ALA A 14 -9.40 -12.79 1.87
N ILE A 15 -9.45 -12.03 2.96
CA ILE A 15 -9.24 -10.60 2.99
C ILE A 15 -8.00 -10.30 3.82
N CYS A 16 -7.06 -9.58 3.21
CA CYS A 16 -5.95 -8.99 3.96
C CYS A 16 -6.45 -7.68 4.58
N VAL A 17 -6.43 -7.61 5.91
CA VAL A 17 -6.86 -6.44 6.68
C VAL A 17 -5.65 -5.73 7.24
N GLY A 18 -5.52 -4.45 6.92
CA GLY A 18 -4.47 -3.57 7.42
C GLY A 18 -5.02 -2.58 8.42
N GLY A 19 -4.25 -2.35 9.49
CA GLY A 19 -4.59 -1.39 10.54
C GLY A 19 -3.41 -0.50 10.92
N VAL A 20 -3.71 0.51 11.73
CA VAL A 20 -2.72 1.37 12.40
C VAL A 20 -3.00 1.31 13.89
N LEU A 21 -2.03 0.82 14.65
CA LEU A 21 -2.11 0.77 16.11
C LEU A 21 -2.10 2.19 16.71
N ALA A 22 -2.59 2.33 17.94
CA ALA A 22 -2.63 3.60 18.67
C ALA A 22 -1.25 4.28 18.86
N ASN A 23 -0.14 3.55 18.65
CA ASN A 23 1.21 4.09 18.64
C ASN A 23 1.74 4.46 17.23
N GLY A 24 0.86 4.46 16.22
CA GLY A 24 1.20 4.78 14.82
C GLY A 24 1.80 3.62 14.02
N LYS A 25 2.03 2.45 14.61
CA LYS A 25 2.59 1.29 13.91
C LYS A 25 1.55 0.69 12.95
N PHE A 26 1.94 0.56 11.68
CA PHE A 26 1.17 -0.21 10.70
C PHE A 26 1.20 -1.70 11.05
N VAL A 27 0.05 -2.36 10.92
CA VAL A 27 -0.12 -3.80 11.19
C VAL A 27 -0.98 -4.47 10.14
N ARG A 28 -0.76 -5.76 9.92
CA ARG A 28 -1.63 -6.66 9.15
C ARG A 28 -2.24 -7.67 10.11
N LEU A 29 -3.57 -7.67 10.18
CA LEU A 29 -4.33 -8.45 11.14
C LEU A 29 -4.58 -9.84 10.57
N LEU A 30 -3.81 -10.83 11.05
CA LEU A 30 -4.07 -12.24 10.81
C LEU A 30 -4.95 -12.79 11.93
N ASP A 31 -5.65 -13.89 11.67
CA ASP A 31 -6.34 -14.64 12.72
C ASP A 31 -5.34 -15.31 13.70
N SER A 32 -5.86 -15.93 14.75
CA SER A 32 -5.04 -16.60 15.76
C SER A 32 -4.21 -17.78 15.22
N ASN A 33 -4.56 -18.30 14.04
CA ASN A 33 -3.84 -19.38 13.36
C ASN A 33 -2.84 -18.86 12.30
N GLY A 34 -2.74 -17.54 12.12
CA GLY A 34 -1.84 -16.92 11.15
C GLY A 34 -2.37 -16.85 9.72
N TYR A 35 -3.66 -17.07 9.51
CA TYR A 35 -4.30 -16.89 8.21
C TYR A 35 -4.84 -15.46 8.05
N ASN A 36 -5.04 -15.05 6.79
CA ASN A 36 -5.76 -13.82 6.48
C ASN A 36 -7.23 -13.94 6.93
N GLN A 37 -7.88 -12.79 7.11
CA GLN A 37 -9.27 -12.74 7.59
C GLN A 37 -10.24 -13.38 6.59
N SER A 38 -11.36 -13.89 7.10
CA SER A 38 -12.45 -14.40 6.27
C SER A 38 -12.98 -13.32 5.30
N ILE A 39 -13.60 -13.75 4.20
CA ILE A 39 -14.31 -12.86 3.27
C ILE A 39 -15.46 -12.10 3.95
N ASP A 40 -16.07 -12.72 4.96
CA ASP A 40 -17.16 -12.16 5.75
C ASP A 40 -16.65 -11.41 7.00
N THR A 41 -15.37 -11.01 7.03
CA THR A 41 -14.81 -10.31 8.19
C THR A 41 -15.52 -9.00 8.48
N GLU A 42 -15.96 -8.85 9.73
CA GLU A 42 -16.59 -7.64 10.28
C GLU A 42 -15.65 -6.44 10.42
N LEU A 43 -14.34 -6.62 10.20
CA LEU A 43 -13.37 -5.53 10.29
C LEU A 43 -13.56 -4.59 9.10
N ASN A 44 -14.18 -3.42 9.28
CA ASN A 44 -14.40 -2.45 8.21
C ASN A 44 -13.47 -1.25 8.32
N ILE A 45 -13.15 -0.66 7.16
CA ILE A 45 -12.32 0.56 7.09
C ILE A 45 -13.03 1.67 7.88
N GLY A 46 -12.31 2.33 8.78
CA GLY A 46 -12.87 3.34 9.70
C GLY A 46 -13.27 2.80 11.06
N ASP A 47 -13.30 1.48 11.26
CA ASP A 47 -13.59 0.90 12.57
C ASP A 47 -12.37 0.96 13.50
N VAL A 48 -12.66 1.08 14.79
CA VAL A 48 -11.68 1.03 15.87
C VAL A 48 -12.00 -0.13 16.80
N TYR A 49 -10.99 -0.98 17.02
CA TYR A 49 -11.07 -2.12 17.93
C TYR A 49 -9.98 -2.03 18.98
N THR A 50 -10.26 -2.46 20.21
CA THR A 50 -9.20 -2.87 21.13
C THR A 50 -8.87 -4.35 20.87
N ILE A 51 -7.62 -4.65 20.57
CA ILE A 51 -7.16 -6.01 20.28
C ILE A 51 -6.13 -6.51 21.29
N THR A 52 -6.10 -7.83 21.51
CA THR A 52 -4.93 -8.55 22.03
C THR A 52 -4.28 -9.32 20.89
N PHE A 53 -2.95 -9.26 20.82
CA PHE A 53 -2.22 -9.85 19.71
C PHE A 53 -0.79 -10.20 20.10
N GLU A 54 -0.17 -11.04 19.27
CA GLU A 54 1.27 -11.25 19.24
C GLU A 54 1.83 -10.91 17.87
N GLU A 55 3.09 -10.52 17.81
CA GLU A 55 3.79 -10.37 16.54
C GLU A 55 4.07 -11.74 15.94
N ARG A 56 3.83 -11.90 14.63
CA ARG A 56 4.12 -13.17 13.96
C ARG A 56 5.61 -13.50 14.06
N GLN A 57 5.92 -14.76 14.37
CA GLN A 57 7.29 -15.25 14.37
C GLN A 57 7.82 -15.40 12.93
N GLN A 58 9.14 -15.32 12.75
CA GLN A 58 9.81 -15.49 11.44
C GLN A 58 9.31 -14.53 10.33
N ARG A 59 9.20 -13.24 10.66
CA ARG A 59 8.85 -12.21 9.67
C ARG A 59 10.02 -11.95 8.73
N ARG A 60 9.74 -11.86 7.43
CA ARG A 60 10.71 -11.47 6.41
C ARG A 60 10.45 -10.02 5.97
N PRO A 61 11.40 -9.09 6.18
CA PRO A 61 11.31 -7.73 5.66
C PRO A 61 10.98 -7.71 4.15
N PRO A 62 10.22 -6.71 3.66
CA PRO A 62 9.67 -5.58 4.41
C PRO A 62 8.38 -5.92 5.19
N HIS A 63 7.94 -7.18 5.15
CA HIS A 63 6.67 -7.64 5.74
C HIS A 63 6.81 -7.97 7.22
N THR A 64 7.09 -6.95 8.04
CA THR A 64 7.26 -7.08 9.48
C THR A 64 6.02 -6.69 10.29
N GLU A 65 4.93 -6.34 9.62
CA GLU A 65 3.70 -5.81 10.20
C GLU A 65 2.68 -6.87 10.62
N ASP A 66 2.92 -8.15 10.31
CA ASP A 66 2.00 -9.25 10.64
C ASP A 66 1.83 -9.43 12.16
N ILE A 67 0.58 -9.44 12.60
CA ILE A 67 0.17 -9.76 13.97
C ILE A 67 -0.91 -10.83 13.98
N LEU A 68 -0.89 -11.70 14.99
CA LEU A 68 -1.89 -12.72 15.25
C LEU A 68 -2.88 -12.17 16.28
N ILE A 69 -4.16 -12.01 15.92
CA ILE A 69 -5.17 -11.49 16.85
C ILE A 69 -5.80 -12.63 17.65
N PHE A 70 -5.89 -12.46 18.97
CA PHE A 70 -6.54 -13.44 19.86
C PHE A 70 -7.90 -12.96 20.36
N SER A 71 -8.06 -11.65 20.52
CA SER A 71 -9.35 -11.04 20.79
C SER A 71 -9.46 -9.66 20.15
N LYS A 72 -10.70 -9.24 19.91
CA LYS A 72 -11.06 -7.92 19.41
C LYS A 72 -12.35 -7.47 20.08
N ILE A 73 -12.39 -6.21 20.50
CA ILE A 73 -13.56 -5.56 21.07
C ILE A 73 -13.82 -4.32 20.24
N TYR A 74 -14.94 -4.29 19.53
CA TYR A 74 -15.37 -3.11 18.80
C TYR A 74 -15.55 -1.93 19.76
N ARG A 75 -15.08 -0.75 19.35
CA ARG A 75 -15.22 0.48 20.14
C ARG A 75 -16.17 1.45 19.47
N PHE A 76 -15.82 1.88 18.26
CA PHE A 76 -16.59 2.81 17.46
C PHE A 76 -16.09 2.78 16.02
N SER A 77 -16.83 3.42 15.12
CA SER A 77 -16.37 3.75 13.77
C SER A 77 -16.26 5.27 13.64
N PHE A 78 -15.28 5.74 12.89
CA PHE A 78 -15.23 7.16 12.56
C PHE A 78 -16.49 7.58 11.80
N GLU A 79 -17.07 8.73 12.15
CA GLU A 79 -18.26 9.27 11.47
C GLU A 79 -18.04 9.50 9.97
N SER A 80 -16.78 9.73 9.56
CA SER A 80 -16.40 9.91 8.17
C SER A 80 -14.94 9.51 7.93
N VAL A 81 -14.62 9.26 6.66
CA VAL A 81 -13.26 8.97 6.20
C VAL A 81 -12.31 10.15 6.47
N GLU A 82 -12.78 11.38 6.31
CA GLU A 82 -12.00 12.60 6.58
C GLU A 82 -11.61 12.69 8.05
N ARG A 83 -12.52 12.34 8.97
CA ARG A 83 -12.21 12.30 10.41
C ARG A 83 -11.21 11.20 10.75
N MET A 84 -11.33 10.02 10.13
CA MET A 84 -10.32 8.97 10.27
C MET A 84 -8.95 9.46 9.79
N VAL A 85 -8.87 10.04 8.60
CA VAL A 85 -7.63 10.58 8.03
C VAL A 85 -7.04 11.68 8.90
N PHE A 86 -7.89 12.58 9.42
CA PHE A 86 -7.48 13.62 10.35
C PHE A 86 -6.87 13.02 11.63
N TYR A 87 -7.49 11.99 12.21
CA TYR A 87 -6.98 11.31 13.40
C TYR A 87 -5.63 10.62 13.12
N LEU A 88 -5.52 9.85 12.03
CA LEU A 88 -4.28 9.18 11.62
C LEU A 88 -3.13 10.19 11.47
N ARG A 89 -3.39 11.34 10.83
CA ARG A 89 -2.40 12.40 10.60
C ARG A 89 -2.01 13.15 11.87
N ASN A 90 -2.99 13.65 12.62
CA ASN A 90 -2.75 14.65 13.66
C ASN A 90 -2.66 14.06 15.07
N LYS A 91 -3.19 12.86 15.29
CA LYS A 91 -3.16 12.19 16.60
C LYS A 91 -2.17 11.05 16.64
N LEU A 92 -2.16 10.18 15.63
CA LEU A 92 -1.17 9.10 15.55
C LEU A 92 0.17 9.53 14.93
N ASN A 93 0.20 10.71 14.29
CA ASN A 93 1.39 11.28 13.65
C ASN A 93 2.11 10.29 12.72
N ILE A 94 1.35 9.52 11.95
CA ILE A 94 1.94 8.55 11.03
C ILE A 94 2.67 9.27 9.89
N ASN A 95 3.74 8.65 9.41
CA ASN A 95 4.41 9.14 8.21
C ASN A 95 3.50 8.94 6.99
N ILE A 96 3.35 9.99 6.19
CA ILE A 96 2.64 9.97 4.91
C ILE A 96 3.60 10.47 3.85
N TRP A 97 3.86 9.62 2.86
CA TRP A 97 4.72 9.98 1.75
C TRP A 97 4.13 11.14 0.95
N LYS A 98 4.99 11.99 0.42
CA LYS A 98 4.66 13.15 -0.40
C LYS A 98 5.62 13.22 -1.58
N GLY A 99 5.20 13.91 -2.63
CA GLY A 99 6.00 14.08 -3.84
C GLY A 99 5.79 12.96 -4.86
N ASN A 100 6.78 12.77 -5.72
CA ASN A 100 6.74 11.81 -6.83
C ASN A 100 6.70 10.36 -6.33
N ILE A 101 6.19 9.44 -7.16
CA ILE A 101 6.14 8.00 -6.89
C ILE A 101 7.50 7.35 -6.60
N ASP A 102 8.62 8.01 -6.90
CA ASP A 102 9.94 7.51 -6.54
C ASP A 102 10.29 7.76 -5.05
N SER A 103 9.48 8.53 -4.29
CA SER A 103 9.72 8.83 -2.86
C SER A 103 9.10 7.83 -1.87
N ILE A 104 8.19 6.97 -2.33
CA ILE A 104 7.55 5.96 -1.49
C ILE A 104 8.51 4.79 -1.20
N PHE A 105 8.26 4.05 -0.13
CA PHE A 105 9.05 2.87 0.25
C PHE A 105 10.56 3.16 0.33
N ASP A 106 10.93 4.22 1.05
CA ASP A 106 12.32 4.65 1.26
C ASP A 106 13.09 4.89 -0.06
N SER A 107 12.39 5.17 -1.15
CA SER A 107 12.95 5.29 -2.52
C SER A 107 13.62 4.02 -3.04
N LYS A 108 13.24 2.85 -2.52
CA LYS A 108 13.85 1.54 -2.86
C LYS A 108 13.08 0.75 -3.92
N LEU A 109 12.05 1.36 -4.52
CA LEU A 109 11.33 0.72 -5.62
C LEU A 109 12.18 0.66 -6.89
N GLN A 110 12.22 -0.51 -7.48
CA GLN A 110 12.65 -0.76 -8.84
C GLN A 110 11.44 -0.84 -9.76
N TRP A 111 11.66 -0.74 -11.07
CA TRP A 111 10.59 -0.65 -12.05
C TRP A 111 10.87 -1.56 -13.25
N THR A 112 9.87 -2.32 -13.68
CA THR A 112 10.00 -3.16 -14.87
C THR A 112 10.06 -2.31 -16.15
N ASN A 113 10.48 -2.93 -17.26
CA ASN A 113 10.51 -2.33 -18.61
C ASN A 113 11.25 -0.98 -18.67
N GLY A 114 12.44 -0.89 -18.06
CA GLY A 114 13.27 0.31 -18.14
C GLY A 114 12.56 1.57 -17.62
N ASN A 115 12.01 1.50 -16.41
CA ASN A 115 11.21 2.55 -15.75
C ASN A 115 9.78 2.78 -16.30
N ASN A 116 9.30 1.97 -17.25
CA ASN A 116 7.95 2.08 -17.83
C ASN A 116 7.06 0.87 -17.51
N GLY A 117 6.89 0.56 -16.24
CA GLY A 117 6.28 -0.69 -15.81
C GLY A 117 5.73 -0.68 -14.39
N SER A 118 5.68 -1.87 -13.80
CA SER A 118 5.23 -2.07 -12.43
C SER A 118 6.37 -1.90 -11.45
N GLY A 119 6.06 -1.29 -10.31
CA GLY A 119 7.01 -1.09 -9.22
C GLY A 119 7.18 -2.37 -8.41
N TYR A 120 8.40 -2.64 -7.94
CA TYR A 120 8.69 -3.76 -7.07
C TYR A 120 9.91 -3.50 -6.19
N VAL A 121 9.99 -4.24 -5.09
CA VAL A 121 11.22 -4.43 -4.32
C VAL A 121 11.78 -5.81 -4.67
N SER A 122 13.05 -5.88 -5.01
CA SER A 122 13.79 -7.12 -5.27
C SER A 122 14.43 -7.63 -3.98
N GLU A 123 14.49 -8.95 -3.78
CA GLU A 123 15.25 -9.54 -2.68
C GLU A 123 16.77 -9.36 -2.81
N LEU A 124 17.25 -9.08 -4.03
CA LEU A 124 18.65 -8.79 -4.35
C LEU A 124 18.99 -7.30 -4.18
N GLY A 125 17.98 -6.46 -3.95
CA GLY A 125 18.13 -5.02 -3.77
C GLY A 125 18.01 -4.56 -2.32
N GLU A 126 17.93 -3.25 -2.14
CA GLU A 126 17.67 -2.67 -0.82
C GLU A 126 16.21 -2.89 -0.39
N ILE A 127 16.01 -3.25 0.88
CA ILE A 127 14.69 -3.54 1.44
C ILE A 127 14.17 -2.32 2.23
N PRO A 128 12.93 -1.84 1.98
CA PRO A 128 12.35 -0.74 2.76
C PRO A 128 11.98 -1.16 4.19
N ASN A 129 11.88 -0.18 5.08
CA ASN A 129 11.55 -0.38 6.48
C ASN A 129 10.08 -0.76 6.72
N GLN A 130 9.21 -0.51 5.75
CA GLN A 130 7.79 -0.85 5.83
C GLN A 130 7.28 -1.37 4.48
N SER A 131 6.41 -2.39 4.53
CA SER A 131 5.73 -2.96 3.35
C SER A 131 4.44 -2.20 2.99
N THR A 132 4.10 -1.16 3.74
CA THR A 132 2.80 -0.53 3.63
C THR A 132 2.87 0.92 4.13
N GLY A 133 2.16 1.84 3.47
CA GLY A 133 1.98 3.21 3.96
C GLY A 133 0.93 4.00 3.19
N PHE A 134 0.86 5.29 3.47
CA PHE A 134 0.00 6.23 2.75
C PHE A 134 0.84 7.19 1.89
N TRP A 135 0.28 7.60 0.76
CA TRP A 135 0.88 8.59 -0.14
C TRP A 135 -0.16 9.64 -0.50
N ILE A 136 0.20 10.92 -0.44
CA ILE A 136 -0.60 11.99 -1.03
C ILE A 136 -0.16 12.14 -2.47
N LEU A 137 -1.09 11.87 -3.39
CA LEU A 137 -0.82 11.93 -4.82
C LEU A 137 -0.34 13.32 -5.24
N ASP A 138 0.80 13.39 -5.91
CA ASP A 138 1.28 14.62 -6.53
C ASP A 138 0.68 14.83 -7.94
N ARG A 139 0.05 13.80 -8.50
CA ARG A 139 -0.60 13.76 -9.83
C ARG A 139 -1.78 12.81 -9.85
N ASN A 140 -2.68 12.99 -10.81
CA ASN A 140 -3.80 12.08 -11.02
C ASN A 140 -3.30 10.66 -11.34
N LEU A 141 -4.02 9.66 -10.83
CA LEU A 141 -3.92 8.29 -11.27
C LEU A 141 -5.09 7.98 -12.22
N ILE A 142 -4.79 7.46 -13.41
CA ILE A 142 -5.78 7.18 -14.44
C ILE A 142 -5.99 5.67 -14.55
N ARG A 143 -7.24 5.21 -14.44
CA ARG A 143 -7.57 3.79 -14.58
C ARG A 143 -7.14 3.26 -15.96
N ASN A 144 -6.54 2.08 -15.99
CA ASN A 144 -5.98 1.46 -17.18
C ASN A 144 -6.07 -0.08 -17.10
N ASP A 145 -7.26 -0.62 -17.28
CA ASP A 145 -7.51 -2.05 -17.15
C ASP A 145 -6.70 -2.87 -18.16
N PHE A 146 -6.20 -4.05 -17.74
CA PHE A 146 -5.40 -4.92 -18.59
C PHE A 146 -5.49 -6.37 -18.14
N ASN A 147 -5.75 -7.29 -19.08
CA ASN A 147 -5.99 -8.70 -18.81
C ASN A 147 -6.93 -8.91 -17.62
N GLU A 148 -8.08 -8.22 -17.66
CA GLU A 148 -9.13 -8.25 -16.61
C GLU A 148 -8.68 -7.74 -15.22
N LYS A 149 -7.45 -7.26 -15.10
CA LYS A 149 -6.91 -6.66 -13.87
C LYS A 149 -6.97 -5.16 -13.95
N ILE A 150 -7.46 -4.55 -12.89
CA ILE A 150 -7.51 -3.10 -12.75
C ILE A 150 -6.13 -2.63 -12.29
N ARG A 151 -5.61 -1.62 -12.98
CA ARG A 151 -4.38 -0.93 -12.61
C ARG A 151 -4.53 0.55 -12.90
N TYR A 152 -3.79 1.35 -12.17
CA TYR A 152 -3.74 2.78 -12.34
C TYR A 152 -2.43 3.20 -12.97
N LYS A 153 -2.52 4.13 -13.90
CA LYS A 153 -1.44 4.71 -14.67
C LYS A 153 -1.01 6.03 -14.02
N TYR A 154 0.26 6.13 -13.68
CA TYR A 154 0.92 7.35 -13.19
C TYR A 154 1.89 7.84 -14.28
N GLN A 155 1.67 9.06 -14.79
CA GLN A 155 2.46 9.62 -15.89
C GLN A 155 3.16 10.91 -15.49
N PHE A 156 4.44 11.01 -15.84
CA PHE A 156 5.26 12.18 -15.58
C PHE A 156 6.38 12.30 -16.60
N LEU A 157 6.90 13.51 -16.78
CA LEU A 157 8.07 13.73 -17.62
C LEU A 157 9.32 13.38 -16.81
N ALA A 158 10.20 12.55 -17.38
CA ALA A 158 11.51 12.28 -16.80
C ALA A 158 12.27 13.60 -16.61
N SER A 159 12.91 13.77 -15.46
CA SER A 159 13.92 14.82 -15.31
C SER A 159 15.15 14.38 -16.09
N SER A 160 15.59 15.18 -17.06
CA SER A 160 16.84 14.94 -17.79
C SER A 160 17.98 14.82 -16.78
N SER A 161 18.78 13.76 -16.86
CA SER A 161 20.08 13.72 -16.18
C SER A 161 20.97 14.81 -16.77
N ASN A 162 21.89 15.34 -15.97
CA ASN A 162 22.73 16.53 -16.24
C ASN A 162 23.77 16.35 -17.38
N HIS A 163 23.41 15.73 -18.49
CA HIS A 163 24.18 15.82 -19.73
C HIS A 163 23.48 16.77 -20.69
N GLU A 164 24.11 17.93 -20.89
CA GLU A 164 23.70 19.06 -21.74
C GLU A 164 23.37 18.69 -23.20
N ILE A 165 23.53 17.43 -23.60
CA ILE A 165 23.25 16.95 -24.96
C ILE A 165 21.82 16.38 -25.11
N ASP A 166 21.07 16.14 -24.03
CA ASP A 166 19.72 15.54 -24.10
C ASP A 166 18.56 16.55 -23.96
N LEU A 167 18.79 17.80 -24.37
CA LEU A 167 17.83 18.92 -24.29
C LEU A 167 16.53 18.75 -25.11
N ILE A 168 16.38 17.67 -25.91
CA ILE A 168 15.26 17.53 -26.86
C ILE A 168 14.29 16.37 -26.53
N ARG A 169 14.58 15.46 -25.60
CA ARG A 169 13.65 14.36 -25.29
C ARG A 169 13.42 14.18 -23.79
N LYS A 170 12.57 15.03 -23.21
CA LYS A 170 11.81 14.64 -22.02
C LYS A 170 10.96 13.42 -22.39
N SER A 171 11.41 12.22 -22.03
CA SER A 171 10.62 11.01 -22.24
C SER A 171 9.47 10.98 -21.23
N LEU A 172 8.26 10.73 -21.73
CA LEU A 172 7.11 10.50 -20.88
C LEU A 172 7.29 9.14 -20.20
N GLN A 173 7.49 9.15 -18.89
CA GLN A 173 7.52 7.92 -18.10
C GLN A 173 6.10 7.55 -17.67
N THR A 174 5.81 6.24 -17.73
CA THR A 174 4.53 5.68 -17.34
C THR A 174 4.73 4.52 -16.38
N LYS A 175 4.23 4.67 -15.16
CA LYS A 175 4.28 3.67 -14.10
C LYS A 175 2.90 3.08 -13.90
N TYR A 176 2.81 1.78 -13.64
CA TYR A 176 1.55 1.08 -13.44
C TYR A 176 1.44 0.49 -12.04
N ILE A 177 0.33 0.78 -11.36
CA ILE A 177 0.05 0.34 -10.00
C ILE A 177 -1.21 -0.55 -10.02
N PRO A 178 -1.09 -1.87 -9.87
CA PRO A 178 -2.24 -2.77 -9.74
C PRO A 178 -3.15 -2.37 -8.56
N TYR A 179 -4.45 -2.41 -8.78
CA TYR A 179 -5.45 -2.17 -7.74
C TYR A 179 -5.93 -3.49 -7.13
N VAL A 180 -5.93 -3.57 -5.80
CA VAL A 180 -6.31 -4.78 -5.03
C VAL A 180 -7.31 -4.50 -3.91
N GLY A 181 -7.78 -3.26 -3.80
CA GLY A 181 -8.78 -2.85 -2.81
C GLY A 181 -10.18 -3.37 -3.12
N LEU A 182 -11.11 -3.10 -2.21
CA LEU A 182 -12.52 -3.49 -2.34
C LEU A 182 -13.45 -2.34 -2.77
N GLN A 183 -12.99 -1.09 -2.72
CA GLN A 183 -13.76 0.07 -3.18
C GLN A 183 -14.01 -0.02 -4.69
N GLU A 184 -15.15 0.50 -5.15
CA GLU A 184 -15.47 0.56 -6.58
C GLU A 184 -14.42 1.41 -7.34
N PRO A 185 -13.71 0.85 -8.33
CA PRO A 185 -12.62 1.53 -9.00
C PRO A 185 -13.03 2.77 -9.80
N LEU A 186 -12.53 3.93 -9.38
CA LEU A 186 -12.72 5.21 -10.06
C LEU A 186 -11.95 5.27 -11.39
N THR A 187 -12.47 5.99 -12.38
CA THR A 187 -11.76 6.27 -13.64
C THR A 187 -10.52 7.14 -13.41
N ILE A 188 -10.61 8.10 -12.49
CA ILE A 188 -9.52 9.00 -12.10
C ILE A 188 -9.50 9.08 -10.57
N ILE A 189 -8.33 8.91 -9.96
CA ILE A 189 -8.07 9.30 -8.58
C ILE A 189 -7.27 10.60 -8.65
N GLU A 190 -7.83 11.67 -8.10
CA GLU A 190 -7.30 13.01 -8.29
C GLU A 190 -6.00 13.25 -7.51
N LYS A 191 -5.18 14.18 -8.03
CA LYS A 191 -4.06 14.74 -7.29
C LYS A 191 -4.53 15.26 -5.93
N GLY A 192 -3.74 15.05 -4.89
CA GLY A 192 -4.04 15.47 -3.53
C GLY A 192 -4.82 14.43 -2.72
N THR A 193 -5.43 13.43 -3.38
CA THR A 193 -6.07 12.31 -2.69
C THR A 193 -5.04 11.51 -1.88
N LEU A 194 -5.45 11.09 -0.69
CA LEU A 194 -4.65 10.18 0.11
C LEU A 194 -4.89 8.76 -0.37
N VAL A 195 -3.85 8.08 -0.81
CA VAL A 195 -3.93 6.68 -1.24
C VAL A 195 -3.21 5.76 -0.27
N ARG A 196 -3.72 4.54 -0.14
CA ARG A 196 -3.06 3.45 0.59
C ARG A 196 -2.26 2.61 -0.39
N LEU A 197 -0.98 2.44 -0.11
CA LEU A 197 -0.09 1.58 -0.88
C LEU A 197 0.40 0.41 -0.03
N SER A 198 0.59 -0.74 -0.67
CA SER A 198 1.21 -1.92 -0.07
C SER A 198 2.16 -2.59 -1.05
N LEU A 199 3.08 -3.37 -0.52
CA LEU A 199 3.85 -4.34 -1.27
C LEU A 199 3.16 -5.70 -1.17
N ALA A 200 3.13 -6.45 -2.27
CA ALA A 200 2.75 -7.85 -2.25
C ALA A 200 3.75 -8.67 -1.43
N ARG A 201 3.34 -9.86 -0.96
CA ARG A 201 4.28 -10.83 -0.37
C ARG A 201 5.38 -11.20 -1.37
N TRP A 202 6.51 -11.69 -0.87
CA TRP A 202 7.55 -12.28 -1.70
C TRP A 202 6.97 -13.38 -2.59
N TRP A 203 7.21 -13.26 -3.89
CA TRP A 203 6.93 -14.29 -4.88
C TRP A 203 7.83 -14.11 -6.09
N SER A 204 8.12 -15.20 -6.81
CA SER A 204 8.90 -15.15 -8.04
C SER A 204 8.02 -15.31 -9.28
N PRO A 205 8.08 -14.39 -10.26
CA PRO A 205 7.35 -14.54 -11.51
C PRO A 205 7.94 -15.57 -12.46
N ASN A 206 9.24 -15.87 -12.32
CA ASN A 206 9.99 -16.69 -13.26
C ASN A 206 11.08 -17.56 -12.61
N ASN A 207 11.00 -17.78 -11.29
CA ASN A 207 11.97 -18.53 -10.47
C ASN A 207 13.40 -17.96 -10.41
N ASP A 208 13.65 -16.76 -10.94
CA ASP A 208 14.97 -16.12 -10.91
C ASP A 208 15.20 -15.37 -9.60
N GLU A 209 14.24 -14.52 -9.21
CA GLU A 209 14.27 -13.76 -7.97
C GLU A 209 12.86 -13.62 -7.39
N GLU A 210 12.76 -13.53 -6.07
CA GLU A 210 11.54 -13.09 -5.40
C GLU A 210 11.43 -11.57 -5.37
N ARG A 211 10.21 -11.10 -5.61
CA ARG A 211 9.87 -9.68 -5.63
C ARG A 211 8.64 -9.40 -4.79
N CYS A 212 8.59 -8.21 -4.23
CA CYS A 212 7.41 -7.64 -3.60
C CYS A 212 6.88 -6.52 -4.50
N TYR A 213 5.78 -6.76 -5.23
CA TYR A 213 5.24 -5.79 -6.18
C TYR A 213 4.40 -4.70 -5.49
N LEU A 214 4.54 -3.46 -5.96
CA LEU A 214 3.74 -2.32 -5.54
C LEU A 214 2.25 -2.53 -5.88
N GLN A 215 1.37 -2.17 -4.95
CA GLN A 215 -0.07 -2.28 -5.08
C GLN A 215 -0.76 -1.04 -4.51
N LEU A 216 -1.86 -0.65 -5.14
CA LEU A 216 -2.83 0.33 -4.63
C LEU A 216 -3.95 -0.45 -3.93
N SER A 217 -4.19 -0.15 -2.66
CA SER A 217 -5.17 -0.87 -1.84
C SER A 217 -6.39 -0.06 -1.43
N GLY A 218 -6.41 1.25 -1.71
CA GLY A 218 -7.55 2.13 -1.42
C GLY A 218 -7.21 3.61 -1.50
N TRP A 219 -8.22 4.46 -1.34
CA TRP A 219 -8.11 5.92 -1.34
C TRP A 219 -9.14 6.58 -0.42
N TYR A 220 -8.82 7.80 0.04
CA TYR A 220 -9.53 8.58 1.06
C TYR A 220 -9.48 10.08 0.75
#